data_AF-A0A4R9EZD0-F1
#
_entry.id   AF-A0A4R9EZD0-F1
#
_cell.length_a   1.000
_cell.length_b   1.000
_cell.length_c   1.000
_cell.angle_alpha   90.00
_cell.angle_beta   90.00
_cell.angle_gamma   90.00
#
_symmetry.space_group_name_H-M   'P 1'
#
loop_
_entity.id
_entity.type
_entity.pdbx_description
1 polymer ?
#
loop_
_entity_poly.entity_id
_entity_poly.type
_entity_poly.pdbx_seq_one_letter_code
_entity_poly.pdbx_strand_id
1 'polypeptide(L)' 'MAEAALVAVRYEASVPRLLAEHEFGPDNSVTGAAVAEGRWERCDRCGYTGAPASMRNHEKKPHKETE' A
#
# COMPACT_ATOMS: atom_id res chain seq x y z
N MET A 1 4.58 -16.91 3.65
CA MET A 1 6.04 -17.26 3.57
C MET A 1 6.58 -17.31 2.14
N ALA A 2 5.77 -17.62 1.12
CA ALA A 2 6.25 -17.67 -0.27
C ALA A 2 6.74 -16.31 -0.82
N GLU A 3 6.03 -15.22 -0.53
CA GLU A 3 6.37 -13.88 -1.04
C GLU A 3 7.71 -13.38 -0.48
N ALA A 4 7.93 -13.53 0.83
CA ALA A 4 9.19 -13.15 1.46
C ALA A 4 10.39 -13.94 0.89
N ALA A 5 10.19 -15.24 0.63
CA ALA A 5 11.21 -16.08 -0.01
C ALA A 5 11.48 -15.64 -1.46
N LEU A 6 10.45 -15.29 -2.23
CA LEU A 6 10.61 -14.74 -3.58
C LEU A 6 11.38 -13.42 -3.57
N VAL A 7 11.05 -12.51 -2.65
CA VAL A 7 11.74 -11.22 -2.48
C VAL A 7 13.21 -11.42 -2.16
N ALA A 8 13.52 -12.35 -1.26
CA ALA A 8 14.90 -12.70 -0.91
C ALA A 8 15.70 -13.26 -2.09
N VAL A 9 15.13 -14.22 -2.84
CA VAL A 9 15.84 -14.95 -3.90
C VAL A 9 15.94 -14.15 -5.20
N ARG A 10 14.87 -13.47 -5.61
CA ARG A 10 14.80 -12.79 -6.92
C ARG A 10 15.18 -11.32 -6.87
N TYR A 11 14.98 -10.68 -5.72
CA TYR A 11 15.14 -9.24 -5.57
C TYR A 11 16.15 -8.88 -4.47
N GLU A 12 16.97 -9.83 -4.01
CA GLU A 12 18.04 -9.60 -3.02
C GLU A 12 17.52 -8.97 -1.72
N ALA A 13 16.31 -9.36 -1.30
CA ALA A 13 15.59 -8.76 -0.18
C ALA A 13 15.29 -7.25 -0.34
N SER A 14 15.42 -6.70 -1.56
CA SER A 14 15.19 -5.29 -1.88
C SER A 14 13.78 -5.07 -2.44
N VAL A 15 12.91 -4.48 -1.62
CA VAL A 15 11.59 -4.03 -2.04
C VAL A 15 11.67 -2.97 -3.15
N PRO A 16 12.58 -1.96 -3.10
CA PRO A 16 12.72 -1.02 -4.21
C PRO A 16 13.04 -1.68 -5.55
N ARG A 17 13.90 -2.72 -5.56
CA ARG A 17 14.22 -3.48 -6.78
C ARG A 17 13.00 -4.24 -7.30
N LEU A 18 12.21 -4.85 -6.42
CA LEU A 18 10.93 -5.46 -6.79
C LEU A 18 9.99 -4.44 -7.41
N LEU A 19 9.83 -3.27 -6.80
CA LEU A 19 8.93 -2.24 -7.32
C LEU A 19 9.37 -1.73 -8.69
N ALA A 20 10.66 -1.47 -8.88
CA ALA A 20 11.21 -1.00 -10.14
C ALA A 20 11.02 -2.04 -11.28
N GLU A 21 11.17 -3.34 -10.99
CA GLU A 21 10.91 -4.42 -11.96
C GLU A 21 9.44 -4.46 -12.40
N HIS A 22 8.51 -4.05 -11.52
CA HIS A 22 7.08 -3.97 -11.80
C HIS A 22 6.65 -2.56 -12.25
N GLU A 23 7.61 -1.77 -12.76
CA GLU A 23 7.38 -0.45 -13.33
C GLU A 23 6.86 0.60 -12.34
N PHE A 24 6.94 0.33 -11.04
CA PHE A 24 6.60 1.30 -10.00
C PHE A 24 7.79 2.21 -9.68
N GLY A 25 7.50 3.49 -9.49
CA GLY A 25 8.51 4.53 -9.28
C GLY A 25 7.89 5.87 -8.89
N PRO A 26 8.67 6.97 -8.91
CA PRO A 26 8.19 8.31 -8.55
C PRO A 26 6.97 8.75 -9.36
N ASP A 27 6.93 8.38 -10.65
CA ASP A 27 5.86 8.74 -11.58
C ASP A 27 4.72 7.70 -11.63
N ASN A 28 4.96 6.48 -11.12
CA ASN A 28 3.99 5.39 -11.10
C ASN A 28 3.91 4.78 -9.69
N SER A 29 3.04 5.35 -8.85
CA SER A 29 2.93 4.94 -7.46
C SER A 29 2.13 3.64 -7.28
N VAL A 30 2.63 2.74 -6.43
CA VAL A 30 1.92 1.50 -6.03
C VAL A 30 0.56 1.81 -5.42
N THR A 31 0.50 2.85 -4.58
CA THR A 31 -0.74 3.26 -3.89
C THR A 31 -1.77 3.77 -4.89
N GLY A 32 -1.37 4.60 -5.86
CA GLY A 32 -2.24 5.09 -6.92
C GLY A 32 -2.79 3.96 -7.78
N ALA A 33 -1.94 3.03 -8.20
CA ALA A 33 -2.37 1.86 -8.97
C ALA A 33 -3.33 0.97 -8.17
N ALA A 34 -3.03 0.69 -6.90
CA ALA A 34 -3.89 -0.14 -6.05
C ALA A 34 -5.29 0.48 -5.82
N VAL A 35 -5.39 1.81 -5.75
CA VAL A 35 -6.67 2.52 -5.68
C VAL A 35 -7.40 2.48 -7.02
N ALA A 36 -6.69 2.74 -8.13
CA ALA A 36 -7.28 2.70 -9.47
C ALA A 36 -7.86 1.31 -9.83
N GLU A 37 -7.24 0.25 -9.36
CA GLU A 37 -7.72 -1.14 -9.49
C GLU A 37 -8.81 -1.52 -8.48
N GLY A 38 -9.21 -0.61 -7.58
CA GLY A 38 -10.23 -0.87 -6.55
C GLY A 38 -9.79 -1.87 -5.48
N ARG A 39 -8.50 -2.19 -5.38
CA ARG A 39 -7.97 -3.09 -4.34
C ARG A 39 -7.78 -2.38 -3.01
N TRP A 40 -7.44 -1.10 -3.07
CA TRP A 40 -7.23 -0.22 -1.91
C TRP A 40 -8.23 0.92 -1.95
N GLU A 41 -8.52 1.49 -0.78
CA GLU A 41 -9.43 2.61 -0.62
C GLU A 41 -8.64 3.81 -0.07
N ARG A 42 -9.13 5.02 -0.39
CA ARG A 42 -8.59 6.28 0.11
C ARG A 42 -9.57 6.90 1.09
N CYS A 43 -9.08 7.29 2.26
CA CYS A 43 -9.89 7.96 3.26
C CYS A 43 -10.09 9.43 2.88
N ASP A 44 -11.34 9.86 2.76
CA ASP A 44 -11.70 11.23 2.39
C ASP A 44 -11.33 12.26 3.46
N ARG A 45 -11.14 11.84 4.72
CA ARG A 45 -10.88 12.75 5.85
C ARG A 45 -9.40 13.13 5.99
N CYS A 46 -8.47 12.20 5.74
CA CYS A 46 -7.03 12.47 5.93
C CYS A 46 -6.13 11.92 4.84
N GLY A 47 -6.68 11.40 3.74
CA GLY A 47 -5.91 10.89 2.61
C GLY A 47 -5.15 9.58 2.86
N TYR A 48 -5.34 8.93 4.02
CA TYR A 48 -4.78 7.61 4.26
C TYR A 48 -5.27 6.63 3.20
N THR A 49 -4.37 5.83 2.63
CA THR A 49 -4.69 4.87 1.59
C THR A 49 -4.24 3.49 2.04
N GLY A 50 -5.12 2.49 1.92
CA GLY A 50 -4.79 1.14 2.34
C GLY A 50 -5.80 0.10 1.88
N ALA A 51 -5.47 -1.17 2.09
CA ALA A 51 -6.39 -2.27 1.87
C ALA A 51 -7.63 -2.14 2.78
N PRO A 52 -8.80 -2.71 2.40
CA PRO A 52 -10.04 -2.59 3.16
C PRO A 52 -9.90 -3.00 4.63
N ALA A 53 -9.07 -4.00 4.92
CA ALA A 53 -8.81 -4.43 6.29
C ALA A 53 -8.15 -3.34 7.15
N SER A 54 -7.19 -2.61 6.59
CA SER A 54 -6.53 -1.47 7.24
C SER A 54 -7.48 -0.29 7.36
N MET A 55 -8.32 -0.05 6.35
CA MET A 55 -9.30 1.03 6.32
C MET A 55 -10.34 0.92 7.43
N ARG A 56 -10.89 -0.27 7.68
CA ARG A 56 -11.81 -0.50 8.82
C ARG A 56 -11.19 -0.16 10.18
N ASN A 57 -9.88 -0.39 10.33
CA ASN A 57 -9.16 -0.04 11.56
C ASN A 57 -8.87 1.46 11.61
N HIS A 58 -8.52 2.02 10.47
CA HIS A 58 -8.31 3.45 10.25
C HIS A 58 -9.59 4.28 10.43
N GLU A 59 -10.78 3.75 10.19
CA GLU A 59 -12.00 4.52 10.43
C GLU A 59 -12.37 4.58 11.92
N LYS A 60 -11.94 3.58 12.69
CA LYS A 60 -12.35 3.39 14.10
C LYS A 60 -11.52 4.18 15.13
N LYS A 61 -10.30 4.61 14.77
CA LYS A 61 -9.31 5.13 15.75
C LYS A 61 -8.83 6.56 15.49
N PRO A 62 -8.21 6.86 14.34
CA PRO A 62 -7.53 8.13 14.03
C PRO A 62 -8.49 9.29 13.78
N HIS A 63 -9.77 9.03 13.49
CA HIS A 63 -10.80 10.06 13.31
C HIS A 63 -11.71 10.23 14.52
N LYS A 64 -11.35 9.67 15.68
CA LYS A 64 -11.95 10.17 16.91
C LYS A 64 -11.46 11.60 17.08
N GLU A 65 -12.36 12.53 16.83
CA GLU A 65 -12.18 13.94 17.14
C GLU A 65 -11.59 14.04 18.54
N THR A 66 -10.48 14.75 18.66
CA THR A 66 -10.16 15.36 19.95
C THR A 66 -11.17 16.48 20.09
N GLU A 67 -12.26 16.17 20.80
CA GLU A 67 -13.23 17.04 21.50
C GLU A 67 -13.89 18.20 20.73
#